data_AF-A0AAU3TGW7-F1
#
_entry.id   AF-A0AAU3TGW7-F1
#
_cell.length_a   1.000
_cell.length_b   1.000
_cell.length_c   1.000
_cell.angle_alpha   90.00
_cell.angle_beta   90.00
_cell.angle_gamma   90.00
#
_symmetry.space_group_name_H-M   'P 1'
#
loop_
_entity.id
_entity.type
_entity.pdbx_description
1 polymer ?
#
loop_
_entity_poly.entity_id
_entity_poly.type
_entity_poly.pdbx_seq_one_letter_code
_entity_poly.pdbx_strand_id
1 'polypeptide(L)' 'MSAGEPGSGLGAVVGVLATTVAMGAAALAARLVRPVPPHRIRTAIRDREQRTAFLPQRDPDASGRSRPRAPGRLVPTAA' A
#
# COMPACT_ATOMS: atom_id res chain seq x y z
N MET A 1 31.41 34.74 -24.28
CA MET A 1 31.78 33.31 -24.20
C MET A 1 31.93 32.97 -22.73
N SER A 2 30.91 32.35 -22.14
CA SER A 2 30.90 32.02 -20.71
C SER A 2 31.84 30.84 -20.48
N ALA A 3 32.91 31.06 -19.73
CA ALA A 3 33.78 30.00 -19.28
C ALA A 3 32.94 28.98 -18.49
N GLY A 4 32.99 27.72 -18.90
CA GLY A 4 32.38 26.63 -18.14
C GLY A 4 33.11 26.50 -16.81
N GLU A 5 32.40 26.75 -15.71
CA GLU A 5 32.88 26.53 -14.36
C GLU A 5 33.44 25.10 -14.24
N PRO A 6 34.70 24.92 -13.78
CA PRO A 6 35.37 23.61 -13.74
C PRO A 6 34.64 22.57 -12.85
N GLY A 7 33.69 23.01 -12.01
CA GLY A 7 32.85 22.14 -11.18
C GLY A 7 31.64 21.52 -11.89
N SER A 8 31.17 22.08 -13.01
CA SER A 8 29.94 21.61 -13.68
C SER A 8 30.11 20.25 -14.34
N GLY A 9 31.25 20.03 -15.00
CA GLY A 9 31.58 18.75 -15.63
C GLY A 9 31.82 17.63 -14.62
N LEU A 10 32.51 17.92 -13.51
CA LEU A 10 32.78 16.94 -12.46
C LEU A 10 31.49 16.48 -11.77
N GLY A 11 30.57 17.42 -11.49
CA GLY A 11 29.25 17.11 -10.95
C GLY A 11 28.41 16.23 -11.88
N ALA A 12 28.45 16.49 -13.19
CA ALA A 12 27.77 15.65 -14.18
C ALA A 12 28.34 14.22 -14.21
N VAL A 13 29.66 14.07 -14.19
CA VAL A 13 30.33 12.76 -14.17
C VAL A 13 29.98 11.98 -12.89
N VAL A 14 30.02 12.65 -11.73
CA VAL A 14 29.62 12.04 -10.44
C VAL A 14 28.14 11.65 -10.46
N GLY A 15 27.26 12.48 -11.02
CA GLY A 15 25.84 12.17 -11.13
C GLY A 15 25.57 10.93 -11.99
N VAL A 16 26.25 10.80 -13.12
CA VAL A 16 26.15 9.63 -14.01
C VAL A 16 26.68 8.37 -13.30
N LEU A 17 27.82 8.47 -12.61
CA LEU A 17 28.39 7.34 -11.87
C LEU A 17 27.47 6.91 -10.71
N ALA A 18 26.92 7.86 -9.95
CA ALA A 18 26.00 7.56 -8.86
C ALA A 18 24.72 6.87 -9.37
N THR A 19 24.17 7.35 -10.48
CA THR A 19 22.96 6.77 -11.09
C THR A 19 23.21 5.36 -11.60
N THR A 20 24.34 5.12 -12.26
CA THR A 20 24.71 3.79 -12.78
C THR A 20 24.95 2.79 -11.64
N VAL A 21 25.62 3.20 -10.57
CA VAL A 21 25.80 2.37 -9.37
C VAL A 21 24.46 2.07 -8.70
N ALA A 22 23.59 3.07 -8.54
CA ALA A 22 22.27 2.88 -7.95
C ALA A 22 21.42 1.90 -8.77
N MET A 23 21.44 2.01 -10.09
CA MET A 23 20.71 1.12 -10.99
C MET A 23 21.28 -0.31 -10.94
N GLY A 24 22.60 -0.46 -10.93
CA GLY A 24 23.27 -1.75 -10.78
C GLY A 24 22.95 -2.43 -9.45
N ALA A 25 22.98 -1.68 -8.35
CA ALA A 25 22.60 -2.17 -7.03
C ALA A 25 21.14 -2.60 -6.97
N ALA A 26 20.22 -1.80 -7.54
CA ALA A 26 18.80 -2.15 -7.61
C ALA A 26 18.55 -3.41 -8.44
N ALA A 27 19.23 -3.57 -9.58
CA ALA A 27 19.13 -4.75 -10.43
C ALA A 27 19.65 -6.01 -9.72
N LEU A 28 20.77 -5.90 -8.99
CA LEU A 28 21.30 -7.00 -8.19
C LEU A 28 20.34 -7.38 -7.06
N ALA A 29 19.82 -6.39 -6.33
CA ALA A 29 18.85 -6.61 -5.27
C ALA A 29 17.59 -7.31 -5.79
N ALA A 30 17.07 -6.90 -6.96
CA ALA A 30 15.91 -7.53 -7.59
C ALA A 30 16.17 -9.01 -7.95
N ARG A 31 17.39 -9.36 -8.39
CA ARG A 31 17.77 -10.75 -8.68
C ARG A 31 17.87 -11.63 -7.44
N LEU A 32 18.14 -11.04 -6.28
CA LEU A 32 18.19 -11.76 -5.00
C LEU A 32 16.80 -12.05 -4.42
N VAL A 33 15.74 -11.41 -4.94
CA VAL A 33 14.37 -11.66 -4.49
C VAL A 33 13.94 -13.05 -4.96
N ARG A 34 13.56 -13.90 -4.00
CA ARG A 34 13.05 -15.23 -4.30
C ARG A 34 11.67 -15.15 -4.96
N PRO A 35 11.40 -15.89 -6.05
CA PRO A 35 10.08 -15.94 -6.66
C PRO A 35 9.01 -16.39 -5.64
N VAL A 36 7.99 -15.56 -5.44
CA VAL A 36 6.86 -15.87 -4.56
C VAL A 36 5.72 -16.43 -5.41
N PRO A 37 5.17 -17.62 -5.09
CA PRO A 37 4.01 -18.16 -5.80
C PRO A 37 2.83 -17.19 -5.77
N PRO A 38 2.09 -17.01 -6.89
CA PRO A 38 1.05 -15.99 -6.98
C PRO A 38 -0.11 -16.21 -6.00
N HIS A 39 -0.36 -17.44 -5.58
CA HIS A 39 -1.36 -17.73 -4.55
C HIS A 39 -0.98 -17.10 -3.20
N ARG A 40 0.32 -17.05 -2.83
CA ARG A 40 0.76 -16.46 -1.55
C ARG A 40 0.52 -14.95 -1.51
N ILE A 41 0.71 -14.29 -2.65
CA ILE A 41 0.42 -12.86 -2.77
C ILE A 41 -1.08 -12.64 -2.59
N ARG A 42 -1.92 -13.40 -3.30
CA ARG A 42 -3.38 -13.30 -3.18
C ARG A 42 -3.88 -13.62 -1.77
N THR A 43 -3.33 -14.64 -1.11
CA THR A 43 -3.71 -14.96 0.27
C THR A 43 -3.24 -13.89 1.24
N ALA A 44 -2.05 -13.33 1.07
CA ALA A 44 -1.56 -12.24 1.91
C ALA A 44 -2.40 -10.96 1.74
N ILE A 45 -2.83 -10.66 0.51
CA ILE A 45 -3.75 -9.55 0.23
C ILE A 45 -5.10 -9.82 0.91
N ARG A 46 -5.70 -10.99 0.70
CA ARG A 46 -6.97 -11.40 1.34
C ARG A 46 -6.91 -11.36 2.86
N ASP A 47 -5.81 -11.81 3.44
CA ASP A 47 -5.59 -11.84 4.88
C ASP A 47 -5.42 -10.41 5.43
N ARG A 48 -4.70 -9.53 4.72
CA ARG A 48 -4.61 -8.11 5.05
C ARG A 48 -5.97 -7.44 4.98
N GLU A 49 -6.72 -7.68 3.91
CA GLU A 49 -8.08 -7.19 3.74
C GLU A 49 -8.96 -7.62 4.91
N GLN A 50 -8.97 -8.90 5.30
CA GLN A 50 -9.76 -9.37 6.45
C GLN A 50 -9.36 -8.70 7.76
N ARG A 51 -8.05 -8.53 8.00
CA ARG A 51 -7.54 -7.88 9.22
C ARG A 51 -7.89 -6.40 9.31
N THR A 52 -8.08 -5.72 8.18
CA THR A 52 -8.38 -4.28 8.14
C THR A 52 -9.77 -3.94 7.59
N ALA A 53 -10.57 -4.94 7.23
CA ALA A 53 -11.90 -4.75 6.63
C ALA A 53 -12.86 -4.06 7.60
N PHE A 54 -12.66 -4.30 8.89
CA PHE A 54 -13.45 -3.68 9.94
C PHE A 54 -12.74 -2.42 10.41
N LEU A 55 -13.30 -1.26 10.06
CA LEU A 55 -13.13 -0.10 10.92
C LEU A 55 -13.65 -0.49 12.32
N PRO A 56 -13.01 -0.02 13.42
CA PRO A 56 -13.56 -0.22 14.75
C PRO A 56 -15.03 0.15 14.73
N GLN A 57 -15.87 -0.87 14.89
CA GLN A 57 -17.30 -0.74 14.69
C GLN A 57 -17.79 0.27 15.72
N ARG A 58 -18.41 1.35 15.25
CA ARG A 58 -19.00 2.37 16.10
C ARG A 58 -19.97 1.68 17.04
N ASP A 59 -19.75 1.82 18.35
CA ASP A 59 -20.66 1.28 19.35
C ASP A 59 -22.09 1.78 19.04
N PRO A 60 -23.01 0.87 18.65
CA PRO A 60 -24.40 1.22 18.35
C PRO A 60 -25.13 1.74 19.58
N ASP A 61 -24.58 1.49 20.77
CA ASP A 61 -25.14 1.86 22.06
C ASP A 61 -24.45 3.10 22.67
N ALA A 62 -23.51 3.71 21.94
CA ALA A 62 -22.85 4.92 22.38
C ALA A 62 -23.87 6.04 22.65
N SER A 63 -23.69 6.72 23.78
CA SER A 63 -24.51 7.87 24.18
C SER A 63 -24.65 8.89 23.03
N GLY A 64 -25.89 9.31 22.75
CA GLY A 64 -26.19 10.24 21.66
C GLY A 64 -26.49 9.61 20.30
N ARG A 65 -26.52 8.28 20.18
CA ARG A 65 -27.01 7.59 18.97
C ARG A 65 -28.31 6.85 19.24
N SER A 66 -29.24 6.99 18.31
CA SER A 66 -30.45 6.16 18.30
C SER A 66 -30.05 4.72 17.97
N ARG A 67 -30.28 3.78 18.90
CA ARG A 67 -30.07 2.35 18.62
C ARG A 67 -30.83 1.98 17.35
N PRO A 68 -30.21 1.28 16.38
CA PRO A 68 -30.95 0.65 15.30
C PRO A 68 -32.05 -0.22 15.92
N ARG A 69 -33.32 0.13 15.72
CA ARG A 69 -34.43 -0.65 16.25
C ARG A 69 -34.33 -2.04 15.62
N ALA A 70 -34.37 -3.10 16.43
CA ALA A 70 -34.52 -4.45 15.91
C ALA A 70 -35.67 -4.46 14.89
N PRO A 71 -35.58 -5.20 13.77
CA PRO A 71 -36.68 -5.34 12.82
C PRO A 71 -37.95 -5.72 13.57
N GLY A 72 -38.78 -4.73 13.83
CA GLY A 72 -39.76 -4.76 14.90
C GLY A 72 -41.15 -4.60 14.32
N ARG A 73 -41.56 -5.59 13.51
CA ARG A 73 -42.93 -6.11 13.41
C ARG A 73 -42.90 -7.22 12.35
N LEU A 74 -43.27 -8.44 12.74
CA LEU A 74 -43.63 -9.47 11.75
C LEU A 74 -44.85 -8.95 10.99
N VAL A 75 -44.68 -8.63 9.71
CA VAL A 75 -45.79 -8.34 8.80
C VAL A 75 -46.39 -9.69 8.39
N PRO A 76 -47.69 -9.92 8.54
CA PRO A 76 -48.32 -11.15 8.06
C PRO A 76 -48.06 -11.31 6.56
N THR A 77 -47.38 -12.38 6.17
CA THR A 77 -47.38 -12.84 4.77
C THR A 77 -48.61 -13.73 4.61
N ALA A 78 -49.45 -13.41 3.63
CA ALA A 78 -50.66 -14.16 3.32
C ALA A 78 -50.32 -15.63 2.98
N ALA A 79 -51.19 -16.55 3.40
CA ALA A 79 -51.11 -17.98 3.14
C ALA A 79 -51.65 -18.33 1.74
#